data_AF-A0A6P0U3I0-F1
#
_entry.id   AF-A0A6P0U3I0-F1
#
_cell.length_a   1.000
_cell.length_b   1.000
_cell.length_c   1.000
_cell.angle_alpha   90.00
_cell.angle_beta   90.00
_cell.angle_gamma   90.00
#
_symmetry.space_group_name_H-M   'P 1'
#
loop_
_entity.id
_entity.type
_entity.pdbx_description
1 polymer ?
#
loop_
_entity_poly.entity_id
_entity_poly.type
_entity_poly.pdbx_seq_one_letter_code
_entity_poly.pdbx_strand_id
1 'polypeptide(L)'
;DIDAKLRQYNKDYNAINIDFYKEPKPNSDWEEAWDVTEGLIKLMRDEVYEKKADFMLITVSHSSQVLPDLQQRNKLKKSLNVPNLFYPDIRLKNFGKEENIPVYNLAGPIWNEAKKTGKCFHGFDNALPCGGHWNVEGHKFVGEIMSNYLCQRYRTQESEVRSQNFISNLVD
;
A
#
# COMPACT_ATOMS: atom_id res chain seq x y z
N ASP A 1 6.74 -6.11 -30.51
CA ASP A 1 7.98 -5.37 -30.23
C ASP A 1 7.97 -4.92 -28.77
N ILE A 2 8.91 -5.40 -27.96
CA ILE A 2 9.05 -5.07 -26.53
C ILE A 2 9.52 -3.62 -26.36
N ASP A 3 10.31 -3.10 -27.30
CA ASP A 3 10.88 -1.75 -27.21
C ASP A 3 9.79 -0.68 -27.42
N ALA A 4 8.84 -0.93 -28.32
CA ALA A 4 7.68 -0.06 -28.49
C ALA A 4 6.81 0.00 -27.23
N LYS A 5 6.59 -1.13 -26.56
CA LYS A 5 5.85 -1.20 -25.29
C LYS A 5 6.59 -0.44 -24.18
N LEU A 6 7.92 -0.56 -24.12
CA LEU A 6 8.74 0.15 -23.15
C LEU A 6 8.68 1.67 -23.35
N ARG A 7 8.74 2.15 -24.60
CA ARG A 7 8.62 3.58 -24.92
C ARG A 7 7.26 4.16 -24.53
N GLN A 8 6.16 3.47 -24.87
CA GLN A 8 4.82 3.91 -24.53
C GLN A 8 4.61 3.91 -23.00
N TYR A 9 5.03 2.83 -22.31
CA TYR A 9 5.01 2.76 -20.85
C TYR A 9 5.74 3.94 -20.22
N ASN A 10 6.97 4.23 -20.64
CA ASN A 10 7.74 5.35 -20.09
C ASN A 10 7.05 6.70 -20.34
N LYS A 11 6.44 6.90 -21.51
CA LYS A 11 5.71 8.13 -21.84
C LYS A 11 4.50 8.32 -20.92
N ASP A 12 3.66 7.31 -20.78
CA ASP A 12 2.44 7.36 -19.98
C ASP A 12 2.75 7.44 -18.48
N TYR A 13 3.75 6.67 -18.04
CA TYR A 13 4.21 6.67 -16.65
C TYR A 13 4.77 8.03 -16.24
N ASN A 14 5.56 8.66 -17.11
CA ASN A 14 6.10 9.99 -16.86
C ASN A 14 5.03 11.09 -16.83
N ALA A 15 3.92 10.90 -17.56
CA ALA A 15 2.86 11.89 -17.66
C ALA A 15 1.86 11.84 -16.49
N ILE A 16 1.60 10.66 -15.89
CA ILE A 16 0.46 10.48 -14.98
C ILE A 16 0.83 9.80 -13.66
N ASN A 17 1.96 9.09 -13.54
CA ASN A 17 2.14 8.13 -12.45
C ASN A 17 3.40 8.37 -11.61
N ILE A 18 3.99 9.55 -11.69
CA ILE A 18 5.19 9.89 -10.92
C ILE A 18 4.87 10.74 -9.69
N ASP A 19 3.95 11.68 -9.81
CA ASP A 19 3.72 12.66 -8.76
C ASP A 19 2.94 12.08 -7.57
N PHE A 20 2.33 10.89 -7.70
CA PHE A 20 1.76 10.17 -6.56
C PHE A 20 2.79 9.78 -5.48
N TYR A 21 4.10 9.79 -5.79
CA TYR A 21 5.16 9.58 -4.80
C TYR A 21 5.50 10.82 -3.97
N LYS A 22 4.76 11.92 -4.15
CA LYS A 22 5.04 13.21 -3.53
C LYS A 22 3.79 13.79 -2.92
N GLU A 23 4.03 14.68 -1.98
CA GLU A 23 3.00 15.62 -1.55
C GLU A 23 2.53 16.46 -2.74
N PRO A 24 1.20 16.51 -2.98
CA PRO A 24 0.66 17.30 -4.07
C PRO A 24 0.97 18.78 -3.84
N LYS A 25 1.14 19.51 -4.94
CA LYS A 25 1.22 20.97 -4.86
C LYS A 25 -0.17 21.53 -4.57
N PRO A 26 -0.28 22.63 -3.81
CA PRO A 26 -1.56 23.32 -3.66
C PRO A 26 -2.14 23.73 -5.03
N ASN A 27 -3.45 23.62 -5.17
CA ASN A 27 -4.24 23.88 -6.38
C ASN A 27 -3.79 23.05 -7.59
N SER A 28 -3.42 21.78 -7.39
CA SER A 28 -3.09 20.84 -8.47
C SER A 28 -4.12 19.72 -8.59
N ASP A 29 -4.23 19.13 -9.78
CA ASP A 29 -5.08 17.94 -10.01
C ASP A 29 -4.77 16.80 -9.02
N TRP A 30 -3.55 16.73 -8.51
CA TRP A 30 -3.16 15.75 -7.49
C TRP A 30 -3.68 16.05 -6.10
N GLU A 31 -3.85 17.32 -5.74
CA GLU A 31 -4.50 17.69 -4.49
C GLU A 31 -5.97 17.27 -4.53
N GLU A 32 -6.68 17.63 -5.61
CA GLU A 32 -8.06 17.21 -5.83
C GLU A 32 -8.19 15.68 -5.88
N ALA A 33 -7.28 14.98 -6.58
CA ALA A 33 -7.30 13.52 -6.63
C ALA A 33 -7.15 12.89 -5.25
N TRP A 34 -6.31 13.44 -4.38
CA TRP A 34 -6.15 12.97 -3.00
C TRP A 34 -7.39 13.28 -2.16
N ASP A 35 -7.93 14.49 -2.25
CA ASP A 35 -9.14 14.90 -1.52
C ASP A 35 -10.34 14.01 -1.88
N VAL A 36 -10.54 13.74 -3.18
CA VAL A 36 -11.58 12.83 -3.67
C VAL A 36 -11.33 11.40 -3.17
N THR A 37 -10.10 10.91 -3.24
CA THR A 37 -9.76 9.54 -2.79
C THR A 37 -10.03 9.36 -1.30
N GLU A 38 -9.57 10.30 -0.47
CA GLU A 38 -9.74 10.28 0.99
C GLU A 38 -11.22 10.44 1.36
N GLY A 39 -11.95 11.33 0.68
CA GLY A 39 -13.39 11.49 0.83
C GLY A 39 -14.18 10.21 0.53
N LEU A 40 -13.83 9.49 -0.55
CA LEU A 40 -14.46 8.21 -0.89
C LEU A 40 -14.13 7.11 0.11
N ILE A 41 -12.89 7.03 0.60
CA ILE A 41 -12.51 6.05 1.63
C ILE A 41 -13.28 6.31 2.93
N LYS A 42 -13.40 7.57 3.33
CA LYS A 42 -14.21 8.01 4.48
C LYS A 42 -15.67 7.59 4.33
N LEU A 43 -16.27 7.86 3.18
CA LEU A 43 -17.65 7.47 2.89
C LEU A 43 -17.85 5.95 2.97
N MET A 44 -16.96 5.16 2.36
CA MET A 44 -17.01 3.70 2.46
C MET A 44 -16.93 3.22 3.91
N ARG A 45 -16.03 3.79 4.71
CA ARG A 45 -15.88 3.46 6.13
C ARG A 45 -17.15 3.78 6.92
N ASP A 46 -17.75 4.94 6.69
CA ASP A 46 -18.98 5.35 7.37
C ASP A 46 -20.13 4.37 7.07
N GLU A 47 -20.32 4.01 5.79
CA GLU A 47 -21.34 3.05 5.37
C GLU A 47 -21.13 1.63 5.92
N VAL A 48 -19.88 1.18 6.06
CA VAL A 48 -19.55 -0.14 6.62
C VAL A 48 -19.77 -0.16 8.13
N TYR A 49 -19.34 0.88 8.85
CA TYR A 49 -19.53 1.00 10.29
C TYR A 49 -21.01 1.15 10.67
N GLU A 50 -21.80 1.89 9.89
CA GLU A 50 -23.26 1.98 10.09
C GLU A 50 -23.94 0.60 10.04
N LYS A 51 -23.42 -0.30 9.19
CA LYS A 51 -23.87 -1.69 9.07
C LYS A 51 -23.26 -2.62 10.12
N LYS A 52 -22.54 -2.09 11.11
CA LYS A 52 -21.87 -2.84 12.19
C LYS A 52 -20.87 -3.87 11.69
N ALA A 53 -20.20 -3.59 10.57
CA ALA A 53 -19.13 -4.41 10.04
C ALA A 53 -17.76 -3.73 10.21
N ASP A 54 -16.68 -4.52 10.21
CA ASP A 54 -15.32 -4.00 10.24
C ASP A 54 -14.89 -3.47 8.87
N PHE A 55 -14.18 -2.34 8.88
CA PHE A 55 -13.57 -1.72 7.70
C PHE A 55 -12.06 -1.64 7.87
N MET A 56 -11.31 -1.93 6.82
CA MET A 56 -9.86 -1.83 6.78
C MET A 56 -9.39 -1.44 5.39
N LEU A 57 -8.33 -0.64 5.34
CA LEU A 57 -7.61 -0.33 4.11
C LEU A 57 -6.34 -1.18 4.01
N ILE A 58 -6.15 -1.85 2.88
CA ILE A 58 -4.91 -2.56 2.55
C ILE A 58 -4.38 -1.97 1.23
N THR A 59 -3.19 -1.38 1.25
CA THR A 59 -2.61 -0.77 0.04
C THR A 59 -1.77 -1.77 -0.73
N VAL A 60 -1.99 -1.82 -2.05
CA VAL A 60 -1.17 -2.62 -2.97
C VAL A 60 0.15 -1.89 -3.28
N SER A 61 1.23 -2.62 -3.46
CA SER A 61 2.51 -2.03 -3.86
C SER A 61 2.54 -1.70 -5.35
N HIS A 62 3.09 -0.55 -5.70
CA HIS A 62 3.58 -0.31 -7.05
C HIS A 62 4.94 -1.01 -7.23
N SER A 63 5.17 -1.60 -8.40
CA SER A 63 6.42 -2.35 -8.70
C SER A 63 7.70 -1.56 -8.39
N SER A 64 7.74 -0.26 -8.69
CA SER A 64 8.88 0.59 -8.38
C SER A 64 9.14 0.79 -6.88
N GLN A 65 8.13 0.60 -6.02
CA GLN A 65 8.27 0.68 -4.57
C GLN A 65 9.05 -0.50 -3.99
N VAL A 66 9.13 -1.61 -4.72
CA VAL A 66 9.64 -2.88 -4.21
C VAL A 66 10.73 -3.49 -5.08
N LEU A 67 11.35 -2.68 -5.96
CA LEU A 67 12.50 -3.12 -6.77
C LEU A 67 13.62 -3.67 -5.88
N PRO A 68 14.10 -4.90 -6.14
CA PRO A 68 15.22 -5.48 -5.39
C PRO A 68 16.55 -4.77 -5.72
N ASP A 69 16.71 -4.28 -6.96
CA ASP A 69 17.88 -3.51 -7.38
C ASP A 69 17.89 -2.13 -6.71
N LEU A 70 18.77 -1.98 -5.72
CA LEU A 70 18.95 -0.75 -4.96
C LEU A 70 19.48 0.42 -5.81
N GLN A 71 20.28 0.15 -6.84
CA GLN A 71 20.79 1.20 -7.72
C GLN A 71 19.66 1.77 -8.57
N GLN A 72 18.83 0.93 -9.18
CA GLN A 72 17.65 1.36 -9.94
C GLN A 72 16.66 2.11 -9.05
N ARG A 73 16.37 1.57 -7.86
CA ARG A 73 15.51 2.24 -6.87
C ARG A 73 16.06 3.61 -6.45
N ASN A 74 17.37 3.72 -6.24
CA ASN A 74 18.01 5.00 -5.90
C ASN A 74 18.02 5.99 -7.06
N LYS A 75 18.19 5.53 -8.31
CA LYS A 75 18.06 6.37 -9.51
C LYS A 75 16.66 6.96 -9.61
N LEU A 76 15.62 6.15 -9.39
CA LEU A 76 14.23 6.64 -9.40
C LEU A 76 13.99 7.69 -8.30
N LYS A 77 14.38 7.41 -7.05
CA LYS A 77 14.27 8.41 -5.97
C LYS A 77 14.93 9.74 -6.31
N LYS A 78 16.12 9.68 -6.91
CA LYS A 78 16.86 10.88 -7.36
C LYS A 78 16.15 11.59 -8.50
N SER A 79 15.67 10.88 -9.52
CA SER A 79 14.94 11.50 -10.64
C SER A 79 13.63 12.14 -10.19
N LEU A 80 13.00 11.60 -9.15
CA LEU A 80 11.79 12.16 -8.56
C LEU A 80 12.06 13.23 -7.51
N ASN A 81 13.30 13.41 -7.05
CA ASN A 81 13.64 14.26 -5.91
C ASN A 81 12.82 13.90 -4.63
N VAL A 82 12.76 12.61 -4.30
CA VAL A 82 12.04 12.12 -3.11
C VAL A 82 12.95 11.29 -2.19
N PRO A 83 12.76 11.35 -0.86
CA PRO A 83 13.59 10.60 0.08
C PRO A 83 13.30 9.09 0.06
N ASN A 84 12.05 8.73 -0.24
CA ASN A 84 11.57 7.36 -0.35
C ASN A 84 10.40 7.30 -1.36
N LEU A 85 9.95 6.08 -1.70
CA LEU A 85 8.86 5.85 -2.65
C LEU A 85 7.57 5.42 -1.95
N PHE A 86 7.41 5.74 -0.66
CA PHE A 86 6.29 5.30 0.18
C PHE A 86 5.38 6.46 0.60
N TYR A 87 5.47 7.63 -0.05
CA TYR A 87 4.54 8.74 0.23
C TYR A 87 3.05 8.32 0.25
N PRO A 88 2.51 7.62 -0.76
CA PRO A 88 1.08 7.27 -0.76
C PRO A 88 0.71 6.36 0.43
N ASP A 89 1.58 5.41 0.77
CA ASP A 89 1.44 4.54 1.94
C ASP A 89 1.43 5.35 3.24
N ILE A 90 2.36 6.30 3.37
CA ILE A 90 2.48 7.16 4.56
C ILE A 90 1.25 8.07 4.68
N ARG A 91 0.80 8.68 3.58
CA ARG A 91 -0.39 9.54 3.55
C ARG A 91 -1.62 8.76 3.99
N LEU A 92 -1.91 7.61 3.37
CA LEU A 92 -3.06 6.78 3.73
C LEU A 92 -2.97 6.23 5.16
N LYS A 93 -1.76 5.96 5.67
CA LYS A 93 -1.58 5.55 7.07
C LYS A 93 -1.93 6.66 8.05
N ASN A 94 -1.56 7.91 7.73
CA ASN A 94 -1.89 9.07 8.54
C ASN A 94 -3.39 9.38 8.49
N PHE A 95 -3.96 9.43 7.27
CA PHE A 95 -5.40 9.58 7.06
C PHE A 95 -6.20 8.53 7.84
N GLY A 96 -5.80 7.26 7.75
CA GLY A 96 -6.47 6.20 8.50
C GLY A 96 -6.35 6.34 10.02
N LYS A 97 -5.27 6.94 10.54
CA LYS A 97 -5.17 7.25 11.97
C LYS A 97 -6.20 8.33 12.38
N GLU A 98 -6.37 9.36 11.56
CA GLU A 98 -7.32 10.45 11.80
C GLU A 98 -8.78 9.97 11.70
N GLU A 99 -9.03 9.06 10.76
CA GLU A 99 -10.37 8.52 10.48
C GLU A 99 -10.67 7.19 11.18
N ASN A 100 -9.84 6.75 12.13
CA ASN A 100 -10.01 5.46 12.83
C ASN A 100 -10.18 4.26 11.87
N ILE A 101 -9.42 4.26 10.79
CA ILE A 101 -9.31 3.17 9.80
C ILE A 101 -8.02 2.40 10.07
N PRO A 102 -8.09 1.10 10.35
CA PRO A 102 -6.93 0.23 10.29
C PRO A 102 -6.35 0.23 8.87
N VAL A 103 -5.06 0.59 8.75
CA VAL A 103 -4.36 0.59 7.45
C VAL A 103 -3.16 -0.36 7.47
N TYR A 104 -3.10 -1.27 6.51
CA TYR A 104 -1.98 -2.18 6.28
C TYR A 104 -1.32 -1.93 4.92
N ASN A 105 -0.11 -1.36 4.96
CA ASN A 105 0.63 -1.02 3.75
C ASN A 105 1.55 -2.17 3.33
N LEU A 106 1.29 -2.77 2.16
CA LEU A 106 2.04 -3.94 1.70
C LEU A 106 3.43 -3.61 1.15
N ALA A 107 3.64 -2.39 0.65
CA ALA A 107 4.87 -2.02 -0.05
C ALA A 107 6.13 -2.13 0.85
N GLY A 108 6.03 -1.79 2.13
CA GLY A 108 7.14 -1.90 3.08
C GLY A 108 7.59 -3.36 3.30
N PRO A 109 6.70 -4.26 3.75
CA PRO A 109 7.00 -5.68 3.89
C PRO A 109 7.54 -6.35 2.61
N ILE A 110 6.92 -6.08 1.46
CA ILE A 110 7.38 -6.65 0.17
C ILE A 110 8.78 -6.12 -0.17
N TRP A 111 9.05 -4.82 0.01
CA TRP A 111 10.38 -4.28 -0.27
C TRP A 111 11.45 -4.86 0.66
N ASN A 112 11.14 -5.08 1.94
CA ASN A 112 12.07 -5.73 2.86
C ASN A 112 12.47 -7.12 2.38
N GLU A 113 11.50 -7.92 1.91
CA GLU A 113 11.79 -9.27 1.40
C GLU A 113 12.50 -9.23 0.05
N ALA A 114 12.11 -8.33 -0.86
CA ALA A 114 12.80 -8.12 -2.14
C ALA A 114 14.26 -7.71 -1.94
N LYS A 115 14.52 -6.77 -1.01
CA LYS A 115 15.87 -6.34 -0.65
C LYS A 115 16.69 -7.48 -0.06
N LYS A 116 16.08 -8.32 0.79
CA LYS A 116 16.74 -9.43 1.47
C LYS A 116 17.10 -10.56 0.50
N THR A 117 16.21 -10.88 -0.43
CA THR A 117 16.33 -12.06 -1.30
C THR A 117 16.88 -11.75 -2.69
N GLY A 118 16.83 -10.50 -3.12
CA GLY A 118 17.12 -10.10 -4.49
C GLY A 118 16.04 -10.51 -5.50
N LYS A 119 14.94 -11.13 -5.06
CA LYS A 119 13.86 -11.60 -5.94
C LYS A 119 12.93 -10.46 -6.34
N CYS A 120 12.38 -10.58 -7.54
CA CYS A 120 11.31 -9.72 -8.00
C CYS A 120 9.96 -10.31 -7.60
N PHE A 121 9.12 -9.50 -6.95
CA PHE A 121 7.74 -9.84 -6.57
C PHE A 121 6.71 -9.33 -7.58
N HIS A 122 7.16 -8.61 -8.60
CA HIS A 122 6.35 -8.13 -9.72
C HIS A 122 6.92 -8.65 -11.04
N GLY A 123 6.10 -8.64 -12.10
CA GLY A 123 6.53 -8.90 -13.47
C GLY A 123 6.53 -10.38 -13.87
N PHE A 124 6.33 -10.60 -15.17
CA PHE A 124 6.26 -11.91 -15.80
C PHE A 124 7.27 -11.97 -16.96
N ASP A 125 7.62 -13.18 -17.42
CA ASP A 125 8.64 -13.38 -18.45
C ASP A 125 8.35 -12.64 -19.77
N ASN A 126 7.08 -12.38 -20.06
CA ASN A 126 6.63 -11.65 -21.25
C ASN A 126 6.31 -10.16 -21.00
N ALA A 127 6.69 -9.62 -19.84
CA ALA A 127 6.40 -8.26 -19.39
C ALA A 127 7.69 -7.51 -18.99
N LEU A 128 7.54 -6.27 -18.51
CA LEU A 128 8.65 -5.52 -17.96
C LEU A 128 9.26 -6.29 -16.77
N PRO A 129 10.58 -6.56 -16.76
CA PRO A 129 11.23 -7.24 -15.65
C PRO A 129 10.95 -6.51 -14.34
N CYS A 130 10.46 -7.24 -13.34
CA CYS A 130 10.17 -6.70 -12.01
C CYS A 130 9.12 -5.58 -12.00
N GLY A 131 8.34 -5.43 -13.08
CA GLY A 131 7.38 -4.36 -13.31
C GLY A 131 5.93 -4.85 -13.40
N GLY A 132 4.97 -3.92 -13.33
CA GLY A 132 3.54 -4.25 -13.49
C GLY A 132 2.93 -4.94 -12.26
N HIS A 133 2.10 -5.97 -12.48
CA HIS A 133 1.41 -6.70 -11.41
C HIS A 133 2.35 -7.59 -10.59
N TRP A 134 1.85 -8.03 -9.42
CA TRP A 134 2.49 -9.10 -8.66
C TRP A 134 2.63 -10.36 -9.51
N ASN A 135 3.77 -11.03 -9.38
CA ASN A 135 3.97 -12.34 -9.99
C ASN A 135 3.57 -13.46 -9.03
N VAL A 136 3.85 -14.72 -9.36
CA VAL A 136 3.48 -15.86 -8.51
C VAL A 136 4.08 -15.75 -7.11
N GLU A 137 5.36 -15.39 -7.01
CA GLU A 137 6.03 -15.19 -5.71
C GLU A 137 5.46 -13.97 -4.97
N GLY A 138 5.14 -12.89 -5.71
CA GLY A 138 4.38 -11.71 -5.27
C GLY A 138 3.08 -12.06 -4.57
N HIS A 139 2.18 -12.72 -5.30
CA HIS A 139 0.88 -13.13 -4.82
C HIS A 139 0.98 -14.07 -3.61
N LYS A 140 1.91 -15.03 -3.64
CA LYS A 140 2.12 -15.96 -2.52
C LYS A 140 2.53 -15.20 -1.25
N PHE A 141 3.59 -14.38 -1.34
CA PHE A 141 4.10 -13.64 -0.20
C PHE A 141 3.06 -12.66 0.37
N VAL A 142 2.34 -11.94 -0.51
CA VAL A 142 1.27 -11.03 -0.11
C VAL A 142 0.15 -11.78 0.62
N GLY A 143 -0.28 -12.92 0.08
CA GLY A 143 -1.29 -13.77 0.72
C GLY A 143 -0.89 -14.16 2.14
N GLU A 144 0.35 -14.61 2.32
CA GLU A 144 0.89 -15.02 3.63
C GLU A 144 0.94 -13.86 4.64
N ILE A 145 1.47 -12.69 4.25
CA ILE A 145 1.57 -11.56 5.18
C ILE A 145 0.20 -10.94 5.50
N MET A 146 -0.71 -10.91 4.54
CA MET A 146 -2.08 -10.42 4.76
C MET A 146 -2.86 -11.36 5.68
N SER A 147 -2.80 -12.68 5.45
CA SER A 147 -3.49 -13.64 6.32
C SER A 147 -2.98 -13.57 7.74
N ASN A 148 -1.66 -13.53 7.93
CA ASN A 148 -1.05 -13.42 9.25
C ASN A 148 -1.47 -12.14 9.98
N TYR A 149 -1.45 -11.01 9.27
CA TYR A 149 -1.86 -9.72 9.82
C TYR A 149 -3.33 -9.72 10.25
N LEU A 150 -4.23 -10.23 9.41
CA LEU A 150 -5.66 -10.32 9.73
C LEU A 150 -5.91 -11.27 10.92
N CYS A 151 -5.34 -12.48 10.89
CA CYS A 151 -5.50 -13.44 11.99
C CYS A 151 -5.00 -12.89 13.32
N GLN A 152 -3.85 -12.19 13.33
CA GLN A 152 -3.34 -11.56 14.54
C GLN A 152 -4.28 -10.47 15.05
N ARG A 153 -4.79 -9.62 14.15
CA ARG A 153 -5.68 -8.52 14.51
C ARG A 153 -6.99 -9.00 15.15
N TYR A 154 -7.66 -9.96 14.52
CA TYR A 154 -8.92 -10.49 15.04
C TYR A 154 -8.73 -11.28 16.35
N ARG A 155 -7.61 -12.02 16.49
CA ARG A 155 -7.28 -12.69 17.75
C ARG A 155 -7.06 -11.71 18.90
N THR A 156 -6.40 -10.58 18.65
CA THR A 156 -6.17 -9.56 19.68
C THR A 156 -7.49 -8.91 20.12
N GLN A 157 -8.38 -8.58 19.19
CA GLN A 157 -9.69 -8.03 19.51
C GLN A 157 -10.52 -8.97 20.40
N GLU A 158 -10.56 -10.27 20.09
CA GLU A 158 -11.23 -11.25 20.95
C GLU A 158 -10.66 -11.29 22.37
N SER A 159 -9.33 -11.18 22.50
CA SER A 159 -8.67 -11.22 23.80
C SER A 159 -8.95 -9.97 24.66
N GLU A 160 -9.04 -8.79 24.05
CA GLU A 160 -9.37 -7.53 24.72
C GLU A 160 -10.82 -7.52 25.22
N VAL A 161 -11.77 -7.95 24.38
CA VAL A 161 -13.19 -8.09 24.75
C VAL A 161 -13.36 -9.07 25.91
N ARG A 162 -12.69 -10.23 25.85
CA ARG A 162 -12.74 -11.22 26.94
C ARG A 162 -12.19 -10.67 28.26
N SER A 163 -11.15 -9.84 28.20
CA SER A 163 -10.52 -9.25 29.38
C SER A 163 -11.41 -8.17 30.00
N GLN A 164 -12.06 -7.33 29.19
CA GLN A 164 -13.01 -6.32 29.65
C GLN A 164 -14.24 -6.95 30.32
N ASN A 165 -14.80 -8.01 29.73
CA ASN A 165 -15.94 -8.74 30.30
C ASN A 165 -15.58 -9.46 31.62
N PHE A 166 -14.33 -9.90 31.78
CA PHE A 166 -13.87 -10.49 33.04
C PHE A 166 -13.76 -9.44 34.16
N ILE A 167 -13.28 -8.23 33.83
CA ILE A 167 -13.18 -7.12 34.80
C ILE A 167 -14.57 -6.63 35.20
N SER A 168 -15.52 -6.48 34.27
CA SER A 168 -16.89 -6.05 34.62
C SER A 168 -17.56 -7.03 35.59
N ASN A 169 -17.40 -8.34 35.37
CA ASN A 169 -17.97 -9.38 36.23
C ASN A 169 -17.30 -9.50 37.62
N LEU A 170 -16.19 -8.79 37.86
CA LEU A 170 -15.52 -8.74 39.17
C LEU A 170 -15.89 -7.50 39.99
N VAL A 171 -16.57 -6.52 39.37
CA VAL A 171 -16.94 -5.23 39.99
C VAL A 171 -18.45 -5.16 40.30
N ASP A 172 -19.23 -6.16 39.85
CA ASP A 172 -20.61 -6.45 40.27
C ASP A 172 -20.65 -7.51 41.38
#